data_AF-A0A351SPJ1-F1
#
_entry.id   AF-A0A351SPJ1-F1
#
_cell.length_a   1.000
_cell.length_b   1.000
_cell.length_c   1.000
_cell.angle_alpha   90.00
_cell.angle_beta   90.00
_cell.angle_gamma   90.00
#
_symmetry.space_group_name_H-M   'P 1'
#
loop_
_entity.id
_entity.type
_entity.pdbx_description
1 polymer ?
#
loop_
_entity_poly.entity_id
_entity_poly.type
_entity_poly.pdbx_seq_one_letter_code
_entity_poly.pdbx_strand_id
1 'polypeptide(L)'
;MIKSFKPVLLAVSIGCASAFVIFRSVEQTTIVAAPGNAVAIQLGVFKDENTALAMQEKCGGEVFNTDGVYRLYFAILSSDDNIDFVKSYLKEQGISYYLKTLSIDGKKLKEGIEYESVMKKSSKSARLSLNKELLNMYKEVI
;
A
#
# COMPACT_ATOMS: atom_id res chain seq x y z
N MET A 1 52.55 -25.50 -30.17
CA MET A 1 51.85 -26.65 -29.53
C MET A 1 51.05 -26.12 -28.35
N ILE A 2 49.77 -25.78 -28.57
CA ILE A 2 48.89 -25.18 -27.56
C ILE A 2 48.50 -26.26 -26.54
N LYS A 3 49.28 -26.40 -25.46
CA LYS A 3 49.02 -27.37 -24.37
C LYS A 3 48.12 -26.81 -23.25
N SER A 4 47.77 -25.53 -23.30
CA SER A 4 47.06 -24.80 -22.24
C SER A 4 45.59 -24.50 -22.52
N PHE A 5 45.01 -24.95 -23.63
CA PHE A 5 43.59 -24.71 -23.94
C PHE A 5 42.63 -25.52 -23.04
N LYS A 6 43.03 -26.76 -22.68
CA LYS A 6 42.23 -27.66 -21.83
C LYS A 6 41.96 -27.11 -20.41
N PRO A 7 42.94 -26.57 -19.66
CA PRO A 7 42.66 -26.01 -18.34
C PRO A 7 41.81 -24.73 -18.39
N VAL A 8 41.92 -23.91 -19.44
CA VAL A 8 41.09 -22.71 -19.61
C VAL A 8 39.63 -23.07 -19.84
N LEU A 9 39.36 -24.06 -20.70
CA LEU A 9 38.00 -24.54 -20.96
C LEU A 9 37.35 -25.11 -19.69
N LEU A 10 38.14 -25.81 -18.86
CA LEU A 10 37.68 -26.37 -17.59
C LEU A 10 37.38 -25.28 -16.55
N ALA A 11 38.21 -24.24 -16.47
CA ALA A 11 37.97 -23.11 -15.57
C ALA A 11 36.70 -22.34 -15.95
N VAL A 12 36.47 -22.13 -17.25
CA VAL A 12 35.26 -21.45 -17.75
C VAL A 12 34.01 -22.27 -17.46
N SER A 13 34.03 -23.59 -17.66
CA SER A 13 32.86 -24.43 -17.38
C SER A 13 32.52 -24.50 -15.89
N ILE A 14 33.53 -24.56 -15.01
CA ILE A 14 33.35 -24.52 -13.55
C ILE A 14 32.83 -23.14 -13.10
N GLY A 15 33.35 -22.06 -13.68
CA GLY A 15 32.89 -20.69 -13.43
C GLY A 15 31.43 -20.50 -13.85
N CYS A 16 31.04 -21.00 -15.03
CA CYS A 16 29.65 -20.95 -15.49
C CYS A 16 28.72 -21.81 -14.64
N ALA A 17 29.16 -23.01 -14.23
CA ALA A 17 28.34 -23.88 -13.38
C ALA A 17 28.14 -23.29 -11.98
N SER A 18 29.18 -22.71 -11.39
CA SER A 18 29.10 -22.02 -10.08
C SER A 18 28.26 -20.75 -10.17
N ALA A 19 28.43 -19.93 -11.22
CA ALA A 19 27.56 -18.78 -11.48
C ALA A 19 26.10 -19.21 -11.66
N PHE A 20 25.83 -20.30 -12.39
CA PHE A 20 24.48 -20.82 -12.56
C PHE A 20 23.86 -21.26 -11.23
N VAL A 21 24.60 -21.98 -10.38
CA VAL A 21 24.11 -22.39 -9.05
C VAL A 21 23.85 -21.19 -8.15
N ILE A 22 24.73 -20.19 -8.15
CA ILE A 22 24.55 -18.96 -7.37
C ILE A 22 23.34 -18.17 -7.88
N PHE A 23 23.25 -17.89 -9.18
CA PHE A 23 22.12 -17.15 -9.77
C PHE A 23 20.78 -17.87 -9.62
N ARG A 24 20.75 -19.20 -9.71
CA ARG A 24 19.54 -19.98 -9.48
C ARG A 24 19.11 -19.99 -8.01
N SER A 25 20.05 -19.76 -7.08
CA SER A 25 19.77 -19.62 -5.64
C SER A 25 19.43 -18.17 -5.24
N VAL A 26 19.60 -17.21 -6.15
CA VAL A 26 19.23 -15.79 -5.95
C VAL A 26 17.77 -15.52 -6.32
N GLU A 27 17.05 -16.49 -6.89
CA GLU A 27 15.58 -16.41 -6.98
C GLU A 27 14.92 -16.97 -5.71
N GLN A 28 14.26 -16.06 -4.99
CA GLN A 28 13.47 -16.24 -3.75
C GLN A 28 14.17 -15.98 -2.41
N THR A 29 15.19 -15.12 -2.35
CA THR A 29 15.29 -14.26 -1.16
C THR A 29 14.18 -13.21 -1.28
N THR A 30 13.11 -13.46 -0.54
CA THR A 30 11.95 -12.59 -0.27
C THR A 30 12.19 -11.17 -0.75
N ILE A 31 11.63 -10.82 -1.92
CA ILE A 31 11.51 -9.42 -2.31
C ILE A 31 10.58 -8.84 -1.24
N VAL A 32 11.15 -8.25 -0.19
CA VAL A 32 10.41 -7.34 0.67
C VAL A 32 9.96 -6.27 -0.30
N ALA A 33 8.68 -6.33 -0.68
CA ALA A 33 8.14 -5.43 -1.67
C ALA A 33 8.44 -4.03 -1.14
N ALA A 34 9.24 -3.27 -1.88
CA ALA A 34 9.66 -1.96 -1.45
C ALA A 34 8.41 -1.16 -1.06
N PRO A 35 8.45 -0.40 0.04
CA PRO A 35 7.30 0.35 0.46
C PRO A 35 6.84 1.25 -0.69
N GLY A 36 5.53 1.26 -0.93
CA GLY A 36 4.92 2.07 -1.97
C GLY A 36 4.10 3.20 -1.35
N ASN A 37 3.79 4.20 -2.18
CA ASN A 37 3.05 5.37 -1.74
C ASN A 37 1.54 5.15 -1.91
N ALA A 38 0.78 5.50 -0.88
CA ALA A 38 -0.66 5.67 -0.93
C ALA A 38 -1.04 7.07 -0.40
N VAL A 39 -2.18 7.59 -0.81
CA VAL A 39 -2.73 8.87 -0.35
C VAL A 39 -3.80 8.60 0.69
N ALA A 40 -3.56 9.06 1.91
CA ALA A 40 -4.55 9.14 2.95
C ALA A 40 -5.37 10.43 2.83
N ILE A 41 -6.69 10.27 2.85
CA ILE A 41 -7.66 11.37 2.85
C ILE A 41 -8.10 11.57 4.30
N GLN A 42 -7.49 12.56 4.96
CA GLN A 42 -7.64 12.83 6.39
C GLN A 42 -8.74 13.87 6.64
N LEU A 43 -9.66 13.55 7.55
CA LEU A 43 -10.73 14.46 7.97
C LEU A 43 -10.35 15.29 9.20
N GLY A 44 -9.43 14.78 10.04
CA GLY A 44 -9.01 15.50 11.23
C GLY A 44 -7.87 14.83 12.00
N VAL A 45 -7.27 15.60 12.91
CA VAL A 45 -6.26 15.16 13.86
C VAL A 45 -6.66 15.65 15.24
N PHE A 46 -6.65 14.76 16.21
CA PHE A 46 -7.17 14.99 17.55
C PHE A 46 -6.15 14.52 18.59
N LYS A 47 -6.14 15.21 19.74
CA LYS A 47 -5.36 14.80 20.92
C LYS A 47 -6.15 13.87 21.84
N ASP A 48 -7.47 13.87 21.70
CA ASP A 48 -8.41 13.12 22.54
C ASP A 48 -9.18 12.12 21.68
N GLU A 49 -9.27 10.89 22.18
CA GLU A 49 -9.90 9.76 21.49
C GLU A 49 -11.40 9.96 21.32
N ASN A 50 -12.08 10.43 22.36
CA ASN A 50 -13.53 10.61 22.35
C ASN A 50 -13.94 11.64 21.30
N THR A 51 -13.16 12.71 21.16
CA THR A 51 -13.36 13.72 20.12
C THR A 51 -13.18 13.14 18.72
N ALA A 52 -12.17 12.28 18.52
CA ALA A 52 -11.95 11.60 17.25
C ALA A 52 -13.10 10.64 16.90
N LEU A 53 -13.57 9.85 17.87
CA LEU A 53 -14.70 8.94 17.71
C LEU A 53 -16.01 9.69 17.44
N ALA A 54 -16.28 10.79 18.13
CA ALA A 54 -17.45 11.63 17.87
C ALA A 54 -17.42 12.23 16.45
N MET A 55 -16.24 12.53 15.92
CA MET A 55 -16.09 12.96 14.52
C MET A 55 -16.27 11.80 13.54
N GLN A 56 -15.76 10.61 13.88
CA GLN A 56 -15.96 9.38 13.10
C GLN A 56 -17.44 9.04 12.94
N GLU A 57 -18.23 9.13 14.01
CA GLU A 57 -19.66 8.87 13.96
C GLU A 57 -20.41 9.84 13.04
N LYS A 58 -19.97 11.10 12.98
CA LYS A 58 -20.60 12.14 12.15
C LYS A 58 -20.21 12.07 10.69
N CYS A 59 -18.93 11.83 10.41
CA CYS A 59 -18.38 11.96 9.05
C CYS A 59 -17.97 10.63 8.40
N GLY A 60 -18.01 9.54 9.16
CA GLY A 60 -17.48 8.24 8.75
C GLY A 60 -15.94 8.17 8.80
N GLY A 61 -15.41 7.09 8.24
CA GLY A 61 -13.98 6.79 8.26
C GLY A 61 -13.57 5.95 9.47
N GLU A 62 -12.27 5.90 9.73
CA GLU A 62 -11.66 5.15 10.83
C GLU A 62 -10.60 5.99 11.55
N VAL A 63 -10.56 5.85 12.88
CA VAL A 63 -9.57 6.50 13.73
C VAL A 63 -8.33 5.63 13.87
N PHE A 64 -7.18 6.21 13.57
CA PHE A 64 -5.85 5.62 13.71
C PHE A 64 -5.14 6.29 14.88
N ASN A 65 -4.54 5.52 15.78
CA ASN A 65 -3.72 6.04 16.87
C ASN A 65 -2.25 5.84 16.53
N THR A 66 -1.52 6.94 16.32
CA THR A 66 -0.08 6.90 16.13
C THR A 66 0.56 7.84 17.13
N ASP A 67 1.32 7.28 18.07
CA ASP A 67 2.07 8.00 19.11
C ASP A 67 1.20 8.94 19.96
N GLY A 68 -0.01 8.51 20.33
CA GLY A 68 -0.94 9.30 21.15
C GLY A 68 -1.64 10.43 20.38
N VAL A 69 -1.57 10.40 19.05
CA VAL A 69 -2.29 11.31 18.16
C VAL A 69 -3.31 10.53 17.35
N TYR A 70 -4.57 10.91 17.49
CA TYR A 70 -5.72 10.26 16.85
C TYR A 70 -6.01 10.92 15.50
N ARG A 71 -5.82 10.20 14.40
CA ARG A 71 -6.06 10.69 13.04
C ARG A 71 -7.29 10.01 12.47
N LEU A 72 -8.24 10.81 12.00
CA LEU A 72 -9.42 10.29 11.31
C LEU A 72 -9.14 10.29 9.81
N TYR A 73 -8.99 9.10 9.24
CA TYR A 73 -8.89 8.93 7.79
C TYR A 73 -10.25 8.46 7.26
N PHE A 74 -10.65 9.00 6.11
CA PHE A 74 -11.82 8.50 5.39
C PHE A 74 -11.44 7.42 4.37
N ALA A 75 -10.25 7.52 3.81
CA ALA A 75 -9.73 6.59 2.81
C ALA A 75 -8.20 6.60 2.81
N ILE A 76 -7.60 5.47 2.42
CA ILE A 76 -6.17 5.35 2.07
C ILE A 76 -6.13 4.62 0.72
N LEU A 77 -5.70 5.32 -0.33
CA LEU A 77 -5.87 4.88 -1.72
C LEU A 77 -4.63 5.17 -2.55
N SER A 78 -4.34 4.33 -3.51
CA SER A 78 -3.20 4.45 -4.44
C SER A 78 -3.64 4.82 -5.86
N SER A 79 -4.90 4.59 -6.22
CA SER A 79 -5.44 4.94 -7.54
C SER A 79 -6.04 6.34 -7.58
N ASP A 80 -5.58 7.16 -8.52
CA ASP A 80 -6.11 8.52 -8.75
C ASP A 80 -7.63 8.53 -8.97
N ASP A 81 -8.18 7.55 -9.69
CA ASP A 81 -9.63 7.45 -9.95
C ASP A 81 -10.46 7.20 -8.67
N ASN A 82 -9.91 6.46 -7.72
CA ASN A 82 -10.54 6.23 -6.42
C ASN A 82 -10.38 7.44 -5.51
N ILE A 83 -9.20 8.07 -5.54
CA ILE A 83 -8.93 9.31 -4.83
C ILE A 83 -9.91 10.41 -5.28
N ASP A 84 -10.07 10.62 -6.58
CA ASP A 84 -10.97 11.64 -7.13
C ASP A 84 -12.45 11.34 -6.86
N PHE A 85 -12.84 10.06 -6.85
CA PHE A 85 -14.17 9.66 -6.42
C PHE A 85 -14.44 10.05 -4.97
N VAL A 86 -13.53 9.71 -4.04
CA VAL A 86 -13.69 10.03 -2.63
C VAL A 86 -13.67 11.54 -2.41
N LYS A 87 -12.77 12.28 -3.06
CA LYS A 87 -12.72 13.74 -3.02
C LYS A 87 -14.05 14.37 -3.45
N SER A 88 -14.63 13.87 -4.55
CA SER A 88 -15.91 14.34 -5.06
C SER A 88 -17.04 14.02 -4.10
N TYR A 89 -17.08 12.80 -3.56
CA TYR A 89 -18.05 12.39 -2.54
C TYR A 89 -18.00 13.30 -1.30
N LEU A 90 -16.82 13.52 -0.72
CA LEU A 90 -16.67 14.38 0.46
C LEU A 90 -17.08 15.83 0.17
N LYS A 91 -16.73 16.35 -1.03
CA LYS A 91 -17.14 17.68 -1.47
C LYS A 91 -18.66 17.81 -1.60
N GLU A 92 -19.33 16.79 -2.16
CA GLU A 92 -20.80 16.74 -2.23
C GLU A 92 -21.45 16.76 -0.84
N GLN A 93 -20.80 16.15 0.15
CA GLN A 93 -21.25 16.14 1.54
C GLN A 93 -20.86 17.41 2.32
N GLY A 94 -20.12 18.35 1.70
CA GLY A 94 -19.62 19.55 2.39
C GLY A 94 -18.52 19.26 3.42
N ILE A 95 -17.86 18.10 3.33
CA ILE A 95 -16.82 17.67 4.27
C ILE A 95 -15.46 18.12 3.76
N SER A 96 -14.73 18.85 4.60
CA SER A 96 -13.34 19.25 4.33
C SER A 96 -12.37 18.11 4.61
N TYR A 97 -11.29 18.03 3.82
CA TYR A 97 -10.27 16.99 3.96
C TYR A 97 -8.86 17.50 3.63
N TYR A 98 -7.86 16.76 4.08
CA TYR A 98 -6.44 16.96 3.78
C TYR A 98 -5.87 15.70 3.13
N LEU A 99 -5.00 15.86 2.13
CA LEU A 99 -4.31 14.75 1.47
C LEU A 99 -2.92 14.57 2.08
N LYS A 100 -2.60 13.35 2.50
CA LYS A 100 -1.30 13.01 3.06
C LYS A 100 -0.75 11.76 2.38
N THR A 101 0.46 11.83 1.85
CA THR A 101 1.15 10.64 1.36
C THR A 101 1.60 9.78 2.54
N LEU A 102 1.29 8.49 2.48
CA LEU A 102 1.74 7.46 3.42
C LEU A 102 2.62 6.46 2.69
N SER A 103 3.65 5.99 3.39
CA SER A 103 4.48 4.88 2.97
C SER A 103 3.87 3.60 3.53
N ILE A 104 3.46 2.69 2.65
CA ILE A 104 2.79 1.43 3.00
C ILE A 104 3.70 0.26 2.61
N ASP A 105 3.74 -0.79 3.43
CA ASP A 105 4.42 -2.04 3.07
C ASP A 105 3.95 -2.55 1.69
N GLY A 106 4.89 -2.93 0.84
CA GLY A 106 4.58 -3.24 -0.55
C GLY A 106 3.67 -4.46 -0.73
N LYS A 107 3.61 -5.40 0.22
CA LYS A 107 2.66 -6.54 0.16
C LYS A 107 1.25 -6.06 0.47
N LYS A 108 1.09 -5.29 1.55
CA LYS A 108 -0.20 -4.70 1.93
C LYS A 108 -0.71 -3.71 0.90
N LEU A 109 0.18 -2.96 0.25
CA LEU A 109 -0.21 -2.09 -0.85
C LEU A 109 -0.74 -2.88 -2.05
N LYS A 110 -0.11 -4.03 -2.40
CA LYS A 110 -0.62 -4.89 -3.47
C LYS A 110 -2.00 -5.44 -3.17
N GLU A 111 -2.23 -5.92 -1.94
CA GLU A 111 -3.58 -6.33 -1.48
C GLU A 111 -4.57 -5.19 -1.68
N GLY A 112 -4.23 -3.96 -1.26
CA GLY A 112 -5.09 -2.80 -1.45
C GLY A 112 -5.37 -2.44 -2.91
N ILE A 113 -4.37 -2.54 -3.79
CA ILE A 113 -4.53 -2.30 -5.23
C ILE A 113 -5.55 -3.27 -5.85
N GLU A 114 -5.59 -4.53 -5.41
CA GLU A 114 -6.59 -5.49 -5.88
C GLU A 114 -8.01 -5.06 -5.49
N TYR A 115 -8.23 -4.63 -4.25
CA TYR A 115 -9.51 -4.06 -3.80
C TYR A 115 -9.89 -2.82 -4.60
N GLU A 116 -8.94 -1.92 -4.84
CA GLU A 116 -9.14 -0.70 -5.62
C GLU A 116 -9.55 -0.98 -7.08
N SER A 117 -9.08 -2.08 -7.66
CA SER A 117 -9.45 -2.50 -9.02
C SER A 117 -10.93 -2.93 -9.11
N VAL A 118 -11.46 -3.55 -8.05
CA VAL A 118 -12.88 -3.91 -7.91
C VAL A 118 -13.70 -2.66 -7.64
N MET A 119 -13.19 -1.77 -6.78
CA MET A 119 -13.83 -0.50 -6.45
C MET A 119 -14.11 0.33 -7.71
N LYS A 120 -13.15 0.46 -8.62
CA LYS A 120 -13.30 1.24 -9.85
C LYS A 120 -14.48 0.79 -10.74
N LYS A 121 -14.84 -0.49 -10.72
CA LYS A 121 -15.91 -1.08 -11.54
C LYS A 121 -17.26 -1.13 -10.82
N SER A 122 -17.30 -0.73 -9.55
CA SER A 122 -18.43 -0.91 -8.66
C SER A 122 -19.33 0.33 -8.62
N SER A 123 -20.59 0.15 -8.20
CA SER A 123 -21.53 1.25 -7.97
C SER A 123 -21.06 2.18 -6.85
N LYS A 124 -21.62 3.40 -6.76
CA LYS A 124 -21.26 4.40 -5.72
C LYS A 124 -21.32 3.82 -4.30
N SER A 125 -22.40 3.11 -3.95
CA SER A 125 -22.56 2.51 -2.63
C SER A 125 -21.54 1.39 -2.39
N ALA A 126 -21.33 0.50 -3.36
CA ALA A 126 -20.34 -0.56 -3.27
C ALA A 126 -18.91 -0.02 -3.15
N ARG A 127 -18.59 1.10 -3.84
CA ARG A 127 -17.30 1.79 -3.69
C ARG A 127 -17.07 2.26 -2.26
N LEU A 128 -18.10 2.81 -1.60
CA LEU A 128 -17.99 3.27 -0.22
C LEU A 128 -17.83 2.10 0.77
N SER A 129 -18.52 0.97 0.54
CA SER A 129 -18.33 -0.26 1.32
C SER A 129 -16.91 -0.81 1.19
N LEU A 130 -16.41 -0.94 -0.04
CA LEU A 130 -15.04 -1.40 -0.31
C LEU A 130 -14.00 -0.44 0.29
N ASN A 131 -14.25 0.87 0.23
CA ASN A 131 -13.39 1.86 0.87
C ASN A 131 -13.28 1.64 2.40
N LYS A 132 -14.40 1.32 3.06
CA LYS A 132 -14.39 1.01 4.50
C LYS A 132 -13.58 -0.25 4.81
N GLU A 133 -13.75 -1.30 4.01
CA GLU A 133 -13.00 -2.55 4.16
C GLU A 133 -11.49 -2.33 3.96
N LEU A 134 -11.12 -1.60 2.91
CA LEU A 134 -9.73 -1.26 2.61
C LEU A 134 -9.10 -0.43 3.75
N LEU A 135 -9.84 0.52 4.30
CA LEU A 135 -9.35 1.34 5.40
C LEU A 135 -9.12 0.52 6.68
N ASN A 136 -9.99 -0.43 6.99
CA ASN A 136 -9.82 -1.35 8.11
C ASN A 136 -8.59 -2.25 7.92
N MET A 137 -8.35 -2.74 6.71
CA MET A 137 -7.14 -3.51 6.40
C MET A 137 -5.87 -2.73 6.72
N TYR A 138 -5.83 -1.44 6.38
CA TYR A 138 -4.67 -0.59 6.68
C TYR A 138 -4.52 -0.23 8.15
N LYS A 139 -5.61 -0.19 8.93
CA LYS A 139 -5.59 0.06 10.38
C LYS A 139 -4.83 -1.00 11.17
N GLU A 140 -4.77 -2.24 10.65
CA GLU A 140 -4.02 -3.33 11.30
C GLU A 140 -2.50 -3.18 11.18
N VAL A 141 -2.02 -2.29 10.31
CA VAL A 141 -0.59 -2.20 9.94
C VAL A 141 0.01 -0.79 10.07
N ILE A 142 -0.80 0.24 10.29
CA ILE A 142 -0.38 1.66 10.41
C ILE A 142 -0.55 2.16 11.83
#